data_AF-A0A8T5TUL6-F1
#
_entry.id   AF-A0A8T5TUL6-F1
#
_cell.length_a   1.000
_cell.length_b   1.000
_cell.length_c   1.000
_cell.angle_alpha   90.00
_cell.angle_beta   90.00
_cell.angle_gamma   90.00
#
_symmetry.space_group_name_H-M   'P 1'
#
loop_
_entity.id
_entity.type
_entity.pdbx_description
1 polymer ?
#
loop_
_entity_poly.entity_id
_entity_poly.type
_entity_poly.pdbx_seq_one_letter_code
_entity_poly.pdbx_strand_id
1 'polypeptide(L)'
;MYFGKVQKGWKELSEEIIQTGKCVYCGACGAFCANIQFDKEKEIPIEDGSCKDINTCRDGYGLCYNLCPKTENETIPLSLLDKWVFGKKDNKILGHYLEIISVKLTEKARESIPAKAGPLSGLLCFAMENGLVDSSIITNKDDKFRPVPMIAQNSQDIFKGVGYKPSQGPLLSLLGNAINKESTDIAVIGTPCQIQALRKLQNHPAFDYEAYDLVSLAIGTFCFGTYYNQLLEMVFNEFGIKPSEIDKIDTDKDNFNMKIICNSTVKEIPLNYLYEKAIRKACFSCSDYTSSLADLSIGKFGSKEGWNTLIVRTERGKEVFDLAVDQKFLEAEPLEHNMKKLILDLTRNKTDIVKIQSITEHSSEIRSFVIRNSRIADAYKPGMFVILWLPDIDFLPMSISSIHEDLIEITVKKIGEGTSKLFELSVGGSIGIRGPFGNSFNYENSKNILVVGGGMGIAALTTLLEILKQNKANVQVAIGAKDEDSLIFAERLLGLIPNTMCTTEDGSIGKKCVVTDPVKELINKENFDLIVTCGPEAMMKKVLELADANNIEIQASLERKMKCGLGLCGSCCIGKNNNITVCKDGPVFNSDQLKSFPKFGTYSK
;
A
#
# COMPACT_ATOMS: atom_id res chain seq x y z
N MET A 1 -24.11 19.31 10.30
CA MET A 1 -23.10 19.70 9.29
C MET A 1 -23.82 19.57 7.96
N TYR A 2 -24.05 20.68 7.25
CA TYR A 2 -24.86 20.69 6.02
C TYR A 2 -24.10 19.92 4.93
N PHE A 3 -24.68 18.83 4.45
CA PHE A 3 -24.23 18.18 3.22
C PHE A 3 -24.62 19.05 2.04
N GLY A 4 -23.65 19.49 1.23
CA GLY A 4 -23.94 20.14 -0.03
C GLY A 4 -24.46 19.12 -1.06
N LYS A 5 -25.47 19.48 -1.85
CA LYS A 5 -25.86 18.68 -3.02
C LYS A 5 -24.74 18.80 -4.06
N VAL A 6 -24.19 17.67 -4.50
CA VAL A 6 -23.00 17.66 -5.36
C VAL A 6 -23.35 17.62 -6.85
N GLN A 7 -24.63 17.38 -7.19
CA GLN A 7 -25.13 17.37 -8.58
C GLN A 7 -24.34 16.43 -9.53
N LYS A 8 -23.55 15.50 -8.99
CA LYS A 8 -22.82 14.44 -9.71
C LYS A 8 -23.52 13.10 -9.52
N GLY A 9 -23.53 12.26 -10.54
CA GLY A 9 -24.10 10.91 -10.49
C GLY A 9 -23.34 9.93 -11.37
N TRP A 10 -24.06 9.14 -12.17
CA TRP A 10 -23.44 8.02 -12.90
C TRP A 10 -22.42 8.50 -13.93
N LYS A 11 -22.71 9.60 -14.62
CA LYS A 11 -21.82 10.15 -15.65
C LYS A 11 -20.44 10.44 -15.06
N GLU A 12 -20.37 11.21 -13.98
CA GLU A 12 -19.12 11.57 -13.33
C GLU A 12 -18.46 10.35 -12.67
N LEU A 13 -19.24 9.42 -12.10
CA LEU A 13 -18.67 8.18 -11.56
C LEU A 13 -17.96 7.37 -12.66
N SER A 14 -18.57 7.30 -13.84
CA SER A 14 -18.01 6.63 -15.00
C SER A 14 -16.72 7.30 -15.46
N GLU A 15 -16.76 8.61 -15.72
CA GLU A 15 -15.65 9.39 -16.25
C GLU A 15 -14.48 9.48 -15.26
N GLU A 16 -14.75 9.79 -13.99
CA GLU A 16 -13.71 10.10 -13.00
C GLU A 16 -13.14 8.86 -12.30
N ILE A 17 -13.93 7.79 -12.15
CA ILE A 17 -13.56 6.61 -11.34
C ILE A 17 -13.46 5.31 -12.14
N ILE A 18 -14.46 5.00 -12.97
CA ILE A 18 -14.50 3.70 -13.67
C ILE A 18 -13.50 3.70 -14.82
N GLN A 19 -13.58 4.68 -15.72
CA GLN A 19 -12.74 4.78 -16.91
C GLN A 19 -11.27 5.08 -16.59
N THR A 20 -11.02 5.77 -15.48
CA THR A 20 -9.65 6.02 -14.97
C THR A 20 -9.06 4.82 -14.22
N GLY A 21 -9.79 3.71 -14.07
CA GLY A 21 -9.31 2.51 -13.37
C GLY A 21 -9.19 2.63 -11.85
N LYS A 22 -9.80 3.68 -11.25
CA LYS A 22 -9.86 3.88 -9.79
C LYS A 22 -10.94 3.02 -9.12
N CYS A 23 -11.87 2.42 -9.88
CA CYS A 23 -12.91 1.56 -9.33
C CYS A 23 -12.34 0.34 -8.58
N VAL A 24 -12.72 0.19 -7.31
CA VAL A 24 -12.38 -0.97 -6.45
C VAL A 24 -13.40 -2.10 -6.52
N TYR A 25 -14.44 -1.98 -7.34
CA TYR A 25 -15.48 -3.00 -7.52
C TYR A 25 -16.14 -3.46 -6.20
N CYS A 26 -16.40 -2.52 -5.28
CA CYS A 26 -16.95 -2.81 -3.95
C CYS A 26 -18.47 -3.11 -3.93
N GLY A 27 -19.21 -2.68 -4.96
CA GLY A 27 -20.66 -2.91 -5.09
C GLY A 27 -21.57 -1.78 -4.58
N ALA A 28 -21.03 -0.80 -3.85
CA ALA A 28 -21.85 0.21 -3.16
C ALA A 28 -22.75 1.04 -4.09
N CYS A 29 -22.27 1.34 -5.31
CA CYS A 29 -23.01 2.11 -6.30
C CYS A 29 -24.32 1.44 -6.75
N GLY A 30 -24.40 0.11 -6.68
CA GLY A 30 -25.60 -0.67 -7.04
C GLY A 30 -26.36 -1.24 -5.84
N ALA A 31 -26.01 -0.87 -4.60
CA ALA A 31 -26.60 -1.47 -3.39
C ALA A 31 -28.13 -1.31 -3.30
N PHE A 32 -28.66 -0.19 -3.80
CA PHE A 32 -30.08 0.16 -3.80
C PHE A 32 -30.56 0.69 -5.16
N CYS A 33 -29.90 0.28 -6.25
CA CYS A 33 -30.21 0.77 -7.59
C CYS A 33 -30.33 -0.40 -8.57
N ALA A 34 -31.53 -0.59 -9.14
CA ALA A 34 -31.79 -1.63 -10.13
C ALA A 34 -31.12 -1.35 -11.49
N ASN A 35 -30.82 -0.08 -11.79
CA ASN A 35 -30.24 0.35 -13.06
C ASN A 35 -28.74 0.02 -13.16
N ILE A 36 -28.08 -0.30 -12.05
CA ILE A 36 -26.65 -0.61 -12.00
C ILE A 36 -26.46 -2.12 -11.80
N GLN A 37 -25.86 -2.74 -12.80
CA GLN A 37 -25.42 -4.13 -12.78
C GLN A 37 -23.89 -4.22 -12.66
N PHE A 38 -23.37 -5.43 -12.50
CA PHE A 38 -21.93 -5.64 -12.31
C PHE A 38 -21.41 -6.68 -13.31
N ASP A 39 -20.51 -6.25 -14.17
CA ASP A 39 -19.81 -7.13 -15.11
C ASP A 39 -18.73 -7.89 -14.35
N LYS A 40 -18.90 -9.21 -14.24
CA LYS A 40 -17.97 -10.10 -13.53
C LYS A 40 -16.68 -10.35 -14.30
N GLU A 41 -16.73 -10.27 -15.63
CA GLU A 41 -15.57 -10.48 -16.48
C GLU A 41 -14.70 -9.24 -16.56
N LYS A 42 -15.26 -8.03 -16.45
CA LYS A 42 -14.50 -6.77 -16.45
C LYS A 42 -14.26 -6.18 -15.07
N GLU A 43 -14.98 -6.66 -14.05
CA GLU A 43 -14.97 -6.13 -12.68
C GLU A 43 -15.27 -4.63 -12.61
N ILE A 44 -16.31 -4.21 -13.34
CA ILE A 44 -16.82 -2.85 -13.33
C ILE A 44 -18.35 -2.84 -13.16
N PRO A 45 -18.93 -1.82 -12.51
CA PRO A 45 -20.36 -1.59 -12.60
C PRO A 45 -20.72 -1.11 -14.02
N ILE A 46 -21.92 -1.47 -14.47
CA ILE A 46 -22.50 -1.06 -15.75
C ILE A 46 -23.91 -0.53 -15.48
N GLU A 47 -24.27 0.55 -16.15
CA GLU A 47 -25.59 1.16 -16.08
C GLU A 47 -26.38 0.87 -17.37
N ASP A 48 -27.69 0.69 -17.25
CA ASP A 48 -28.58 0.20 -18.32
C ASP A 48 -29.02 1.26 -19.35
N GLY A 49 -28.60 2.51 -19.19
CA GLY A 49 -28.93 3.66 -20.03
C GLY A 49 -30.00 4.58 -19.45
N SER A 50 -30.70 4.18 -18.39
CA SER A 50 -31.74 4.96 -17.71
C SER A 50 -31.24 6.28 -17.08
N CYS A 51 -29.95 6.40 -16.81
CA CYS A 51 -29.32 7.57 -16.19
C CYS A 51 -28.77 8.57 -17.22
N LYS A 52 -28.90 8.32 -18.53
CA LYS A 52 -28.35 9.21 -19.58
C LYS A 52 -28.96 10.60 -19.56
N ASP A 53 -30.27 10.67 -19.31
CA ASP A 53 -31.04 11.93 -19.34
C ASP A 53 -31.20 12.56 -17.94
N ILE A 54 -30.75 11.86 -16.88
CA ILE A 54 -30.86 12.28 -15.49
C ILE A 54 -29.49 12.18 -14.83
N ASN A 55 -28.81 13.33 -14.63
CA ASN A 55 -27.46 13.32 -14.05
C ASN A 55 -27.45 12.88 -12.58
N THR A 56 -28.54 13.11 -11.83
CA THR A 56 -28.61 12.80 -10.41
C THR A 56 -29.96 12.21 -9.98
N CYS A 57 -29.92 11.22 -9.09
CA CYS A 57 -31.09 10.63 -8.44
C CYS A 57 -31.26 11.15 -7.00
N ARG A 58 -32.41 10.85 -6.37
CA ARG A 58 -32.76 11.23 -4.98
C ARG A 58 -32.48 12.71 -4.74
N ASP A 59 -33.30 13.61 -5.27
CA ASP A 59 -33.19 15.06 -5.03
C ASP A 59 -31.83 15.70 -5.33
N GLY A 60 -31.08 15.17 -6.28
CA GLY A 60 -29.79 15.75 -6.69
C GLY A 60 -28.58 15.19 -5.95
N TYR A 61 -28.73 14.12 -5.17
CA TYR A 61 -27.64 13.50 -4.43
C TYR A 61 -26.76 12.61 -5.30
N GLY A 62 -27.31 11.91 -6.30
CA GLY A 62 -26.52 11.02 -7.17
C GLY A 62 -25.76 9.95 -6.37
N LEU A 63 -26.53 9.06 -5.74
CA LEU A 63 -26.03 8.09 -4.75
C LEU A 63 -24.83 7.27 -5.22
N CYS A 64 -24.81 6.82 -6.47
CA CYS A 64 -23.73 6.00 -7.00
C CYS A 64 -22.35 6.68 -6.88
N TYR A 65 -22.30 8.01 -7.08
CA TYR A 65 -21.10 8.82 -6.93
C TYR A 65 -20.74 9.01 -5.45
N ASN A 66 -21.68 9.46 -4.62
CA ASN A 66 -21.40 9.76 -3.21
C ASN A 66 -21.01 8.52 -2.38
N LEU A 67 -21.57 7.35 -2.71
CA LEU A 67 -21.28 6.10 -2.02
C LEU A 67 -19.94 5.48 -2.41
N CYS A 68 -19.35 5.93 -3.53
CA CYS A 68 -18.07 5.42 -3.97
C CYS A 68 -16.98 5.75 -2.94
N PRO A 69 -16.17 4.79 -2.49
CA PRO A 69 -15.08 5.05 -1.54
C PRO A 69 -13.90 5.79 -2.20
N LYS A 70 -13.95 6.00 -3.52
CA LYS A 70 -12.90 6.59 -4.35
C LYS A 70 -13.27 7.94 -4.95
N THR A 71 -14.52 8.40 -4.76
CA THR A 71 -14.84 9.79 -4.99
C THR A 71 -14.20 10.59 -3.87
N GLU A 72 -13.58 11.71 -4.27
CA GLU A 72 -12.76 12.55 -3.41
C GLU A 72 -13.51 12.84 -2.11
N ASN A 73 -12.77 13.01 -1.01
CA ASN A 73 -13.31 13.44 0.28
C ASN A 73 -14.08 14.80 0.23
N GLU A 74 -14.22 15.40 -0.96
CA GLU A 74 -15.06 16.54 -1.30
C GLU A 74 -16.49 16.42 -0.77
N THR A 75 -17.05 15.21 -0.72
CA THR A 75 -18.42 14.94 -0.24
C THR A 75 -18.46 14.46 1.21
N ILE A 76 -17.78 13.34 1.47
CA ILE A 76 -17.77 12.69 2.79
C ILE A 76 -16.32 12.48 3.22
N PRO A 77 -15.73 13.45 3.95
CA PRO A 77 -14.35 13.31 4.38
C PRO A 77 -14.21 12.19 5.42
N LEU A 78 -13.06 11.52 5.44
CA LEU A 78 -12.76 10.48 6.44
C LEU A 78 -13.02 10.95 7.88
N SER A 79 -12.67 12.19 8.21
CA SER A 79 -12.92 12.74 9.56
C SER A 79 -14.41 12.84 9.93
N LEU A 80 -15.30 12.92 8.94
CA LEU A 80 -16.74 12.84 9.14
C LEU A 80 -17.19 11.40 9.33
N LEU A 81 -16.65 10.44 8.56
CA LEU A 81 -16.87 9.02 8.79
C LEU A 81 -16.42 8.61 10.20
N ASP A 82 -15.27 9.09 10.67
CA ASP A 82 -14.80 8.82 12.02
C ASP A 82 -15.78 9.36 13.07
N LYS A 83 -16.27 10.59 12.87
CA LYS A 83 -17.26 11.18 13.77
C LYS A 83 -18.55 10.37 13.78
N TRP A 84 -19.00 9.86 12.63
CA TRP A 84 -20.19 9.04 12.53
C TRP A 84 -20.04 7.68 13.20
N VAL A 85 -18.93 6.98 12.96
CA VAL A 85 -18.72 5.62 13.48
C VAL A 85 -18.33 5.64 14.96
N PHE A 86 -17.55 6.62 15.41
CA PHE A 86 -16.91 6.62 16.74
C PHE A 86 -17.33 7.80 17.64
N GLY A 87 -18.20 8.69 17.16
CA GLY A 87 -18.65 9.88 17.89
C GLY A 87 -17.60 10.99 18.01
N LYS A 88 -16.41 10.81 17.46
CA LYS A 88 -15.26 11.71 17.59
C LYS A 88 -14.46 11.78 16.30
N LYS A 89 -13.80 12.91 16.06
CA LYS A 89 -12.86 13.04 14.95
C LYS A 89 -11.59 12.26 15.27
N ASP A 90 -10.99 11.63 14.26
CA ASP A 90 -9.79 10.85 14.46
C ASP A 90 -8.51 11.70 14.42
N ASN A 91 -7.63 11.41 15.38
CA ASN A 91 -6.24 11.88 15.46
C ASN A 91 -5.28 10.69 15.72
N LYS A 92 -5.75 9.43 15.65
CA LYS A 92 -5.03 8.23 16.07
C LYS A 92 -4.52 7.41 14.90
N ILE A 93 -3.29 6.93 15.03
CA ILE A 93 -2.53 6.28 13.96
C ILE A 93 -3.25 5.06 13.33
N LEU A 94 -3.77 4.12 14.13
CA LEU A 94 -4.50 2.92 13.69
C LEU A 94 -5.99 3.16 13.32
N GLY A 95 -6.41 4.41 13.23
CA GLY A 95 -7.80 4.77 13.42
C GLY A 95 -8.22 4.57 14.87
N HIS A 96 -9.53 4.67 15.12
CA HIS A 96 -10.07 4.38 16.44
C HIS A 96 -10.03 2.88 16.75
N TYR A 97 -9.59 2.58 17.97
CA TYR A 97 -9.64 1.24 18.55
C TYR A 97 -9.79 1.31 20.07
N LEU A 98 -10.33 0.22 20.63
CA LEU A 98 -10.45 -0.06 22.06
C LEU A 98 -9.30 -0.97 22.50
N GLU A 99 -9.07 -2.06 21.76
CA GLU A 99 -8.02 -3.03 22.05
C GLU A 99 -7.47 -3.71 20.80
N ILE A 100 -6.25 -4.25 20.92
CA ILE A 100 -5.57 -5.04 19.88
C ILE A 100 -5.07 -6.31 20.56
N ILE A 101 -5.56 -7.45 20.12
CA ILE A 101 -5.35 -8.76 20.75
C ILE A 101 -5.10 -9.83 19.69
N SER A 102 -4.48 -10.92 20.09
CA SER A 102 -4.33 -12.15 19.28
C SER A 102 -5.44 -13.11 19.71
N VAL A 103 -6.16 -13.69 18.74
CA VAL A 103 -7.28 -14.61 19.00
C VAL A 103 -7.18 -15.92 18.22
N LYS A 104 -7.70 -16.99 18.80
CA LYS A 104 -7.99 -18.26 18.11
C LYS A 104 -9.33 -18.83 18.57
N LEU A 105 -9.87 -19.77 17.79
CA LEU A 105 -11.00 -20.59 18.22
C LEU A 105 -10.55 -21.59 19.29
N THR A 106 -11.38 -21.81 20.31
CA THR A 106 -11.14 -22.82 21.35
C THR A 106 -11.44 -24.22 20.84
N GLU A 107 -10.98 -25.26 21.55
CA GLU A 107 -11.34 -26.66 21.24
C GLU A 107 -12.86 -26.88 21.26
N LYS A 108 -13.58 -26.24 22.20
CA LYS A 108 -15.04 -26.28 22.25
C LYS A 108 -15.66 -25.72 20.96
N ALA A 109 -15.16 -24.58 20.46
CA ALA A 109 -15.64 -24.04 19.19
C ALA A 109 -15.32 -24.97 18.01
N ARG A 110 -14.24 -25.75 18.07
CA ARG A 110 -13.90 -26.71 17.00
C ARG A 110 -14.86 -27.89 16.88
N GLU A 111 -15.70 -28.14 17.88
CA GLU A 111 -16.75 -29.16 17.80
C GLU A 111 -17.84 -28.79 16.78
N SER A 112 -18.12 -27.50 16.60
CA SER A 112 -19.15 -26.99 15.68
C SER A 112 -18.59 -26.25 14.46
N ILE A 113 -17.32 -25.84 14.49
CA ILE A 113 -16.69 -25.05 13.43
C ILE A 113 -15.76 -25.90 12.55
N PRO A 114 -15.91 -25.90 11.20
CA PRO A 114 -15.02 -26.64 10.30
C PRO A 114 -13.55 -26.27 10.48
N ALA A 115 -12.65 -27.26 10.35
CA ALA A 115 -11.20 -27.07 10.54
C ALA A 115 -10.60 -25.94 9.67
N LYS A 116 -11.11 -25.75 8.45
CA LYS A 116 -10.67 -24.68 7.53
C LYS A 116 -11.09 -23.28 7.95
N ALA A 117 -12.07 -23.15 8.83
CA ALA A 117 -12.58 -21.86 9.29
C ALA A 117 -11.67 -21.29 10.40
N GLY A 118 -11.40 -20.00 10.30
CA GLY A 118 -10.64 -19.24 11.29
C GLY A 118 -11.55 -18.43 12.23
N PRO A 119 -10.94 -17.64 13.13
CA PRO A 119 -11.67 -16.83 14.10
C PRO A 119 -12.68 -15.85 13.48
N LEU A 120 -12.45 -15.33 12.26
CA LEU A 120 -13.43 -14.49 11.56
C LEU A 120 -14.76 -15.24 11.34
N SER A 121 -14.69 -16.39 10.66
CA SER A 121 -15.88 -17.20 10.36
C SER A 121 -16.50 -17.76 11.63
N GLY A 122 -15.69 -18.10 12.64
CA GLY A 122 -16.20 -18.54 13.94
C GLY A 122 -16.94 -17.44 14.69
N LEU A 123 -16.41 -16.21 14.75
CA LEU A 123 -17.09 -15.05 15.36
C LEU A 123 -18.43 -14.76 14.69
N LEU A 124 -18.47 -14.86 13.37
CA LEU A 124 -19.69 -14.63 12.61
C LEU A 124 -20.73 -15.73 12.84
N CYS A 125 -20.30 -16.99 12.87
CA CYS A 125 -21.12 -18.14 13.25
C CYS A 125 -21.68 -17.95 14.67
N PHE A 126 -20.83 -17.57 15.62
CA PHE A 126 -21.19 -17.30 17.00
C PHE A 126 -22.21 -16.16 17.12
N ALA A 127 -22.01 -15.06 16.39
CA ALA A 127 -22.92 -13.93 16.38
C ALA A 127 -24.30 -14.33 15.85
N MET A 128 -24.38 -15.16 14.81
CA MET A 128 -25.66 -15.70 14.31
C MET A 128 -26.35 -16.63 15.32
N GLU A 129 -25.60 -17.56 15.90
CA GLU A 129 -26.16 -18.57 16.83
C GLU A 129 -26.63 -17.95 18.16
N ASN A 130 -26.07 -16.81 18.55
CA ASN A 130 -26.50 -16.05 19.73
C ASN A 130 -27.53 -14.95 19.39
N GLY A 131 -28.03 -14.88 18.14
CA GLY A 131 -29.03 -13.91 17.72
C GLY A 131 -28.53 -12.46 17.74
N LEU A 132 -27.21 -12.23 17.69
CA LEU A 132 -26.64 -10.89 17.57
C LEU A 132 -26.78 -10.35 16.14
N VAL A 133 -26.84 -11.25 15.16
CA VAL A 133 -27.11 -10.96 13.74
C VAL A 133 -28.01 -12.05 13.16
N ASP A 134 -28.94 -11.69 12.29
CA ASP A 134 -29.85 -12.65 11.63
C ASP A 134 -29.33 -13.12 10.27
N SER A 135 -28.40 -12.36 9.68
CA SER A 135 -27.90 -12.60 8.35
C SER A 135 -26.52 -12.01 8.17
N SER A 136 -25.83 -12.45 7.12
CA SER A 136 -24.54 -11.88 6.80
C SER A 136 -24.26 -11.80 5.30
N ILE A 137 -23.68 -10.69 4.87
CA ILE A 137 -23.15 -10.54 3.51
C ILE A 137 -21.70 -11.00 3.51
N ILE A 138 -21.48 -12.18 2.91
CA ILE A 138 -20.19 -12.85 2.78
C ILE A 138 -19.78 -12.97 1.31
N THR A 139 -18.57 -13.49 1.07
CA THR A 139 -18.06 -13.76 -0.28
C THR A 139 -17.73 -15.23 -0.47
N ASN A 140 -18.53 -15.91 -1.28
CA ASN A 140 -18.22 -17.25 -1.80
C ASN A 140 -17.26 -17.15 -3.00
N LYS A 141 -17.03 -18.26 -3.70
CA LYS A 141 -16.29 -18.32 -4.96
C LYS A 141 -17.13 -18.99 -6.06
N ASP A 142 -16.84 -18.66 -7.32
CA ASP A 142 -17.30 -19.44 -8.47
C ASP A 142 -16.23 -20.46 -8.93
N ASP A 143 -16.49 -21.13 -10.05
CA ASP A 143 -15.61 -22.14 -10.65
C ASP A 143 -14.27 -21.56 -11.15
N LYS A 144 -14.17 -20.24 -11.31
CA LYS A 144 -12.92 -19.54 -11.61
C LYS A 144 -12.21 -19.03 -10.34
N PHE A 145 -12.63 -19.49 -9.17
CA PHE A 145 -12.17 -19.00 -7.86
C PHE A 145 -12.43 -17.49 -7.65
N ARG A 146 -13.34 -16.88 -8.42
CA ARG A 146 -13.64 -15.44 -8.32
C ARG A 146 -14.61 -15.20 -7.17
N PRO A 147 -14.44 -14.11 -6.41
CA PRO A 147 -15.33 -13.76 -5.31
C PRO A 147 -16.74 -13.45 -5.80
N VAL A 148 -17.72 -14.20 -5.28
CA VAL A 148 -19.15 -13.98 -5.55
C VAL A 148 -19.86 -13.62 -4.24
N PRO A 149 -20.45 -12.42 -4.13
CA PRO A 149 -21.23 -12.02 -2.96
C PRO A 149 -22.39 -12.98 -2.71
N MET A 150 -22.70 -13.24 -1.44
CA MET A 150 -23.81 -14.08 -1.00
C MET A 150 -24.39 -13.56 0.32
N ILE A 151 -25.71 -13.69 0.48
CA ILE A 151 -26.39 -13.49 1.77
C ILE A 151 -26.48 -14.85 2.45
N ALA A 152 -25.83 -15.00 3.59
CA ALA A 152 -25.95 -16.14 4.48
C ALA A 152 -27.11 -15.89 5.46
N GLN A 153 -28.04 -16.84 5.56
CA GLN A 153 -29.23 -16.75 6.42
C GLN A 153 -29.17 -17.68 7.63
N ASN A 154 -28.12 -18.50 7.75
CA ASN A 154 -27.88 -19.40 8.87
C ASN A 154 -26.38 -19.59 9.07
N SER A 155 -25.99 -20.16 10.22
CA SER A 155 -24.58 -20.35 10.59
C SER A 155 -23.81 -21.27 9.63
N GLN A 156 -24.46 -22.23 8.99
CA GLN A 156 -23.81 -23.14 8.03
C GLN A 156 -23.44 -22.43 6.72
N ASP A 157 -24.24 -21.46 6.27
CA ASP A 157 -23.95 -20.68 5.07
C ASP A 157 -22.65 -19.87 5.21
N ILE A 158 -22.28 -19.47 6.44
CA ILE A 158 -21.03 -18.75 6.73
C ILE A 158 -19.81 -19.48 6.19
N PHE A 159 -19.81 -20.81 6.24
CA PHE A 159 -18.65 -21.61 5.85
C PHE A 159 -18.42 -21.67 4.34
N LYS A 160 -19.40 -21.27 3.52
CA LYS A 160 -19.21 -21.03 2.08
C LYS A 160 -18.28 -19.84 1.84
N GLY A 161 -18.23 -18.89 2.78
CA GLY A 161 -17.37 -17.72 2.74
C GLY A 161 -15.91 -17.98 3.15
N VAL A 162 -15.58 -19.15 3.69
CA VAL A 162 -14.25 -19.45 4.23
C VAL A 162 -13.16 -19.44 3.15
N GLY A 163 -11.96 -19.00 3.52
CA GLY A 163 -10.78 -18.97 2.67
C GLY A 163 -10.56 -17.62 2.01
N TYR A 164 -9.29 -17.32 1.74
CA TYR A 164 -8.86 -16.07 1.12
C TYR A 164 -9.14 -16.10 -0.39
N LYS A 165 -9.85 -15.09 -0.89
CA LYS A 165 -10.04 -14.82 -2.32
C LYS A 165 -9.19 -13.59 -2.67
N PRO A 166 -8.19 -13.71 -3.55
CA PRO A 166 -7.18 -12.66 -3.77
C PRO A 166 -7.69 -11.50 -4.65
N SER A 167 -8.81 -11.68 -5.35
CA SER A 167 -9.48 -10.64 -6.13
C SER A 167 -10.69 -10.04 -5.40
N GLN A 168 -11.39 -9.09 -6.02
CA GLN A 168 -12.49 -8.35 -5.40
C GLN A 168 -13.84 -8.66 -6.05
N GLY A 169 -14.91 -8.70 -5.25
CA GLY A 169 -16.29 -8.85 -5.71
C GLY A 169 -17.18 -7.71 -5.19
N PRO A 170 -18.35 -7.46 -5.83
CA PRO A 170 -19.20 -6.33 -5.53
C PRO A 170 -20.07 -6.58 -4.29
N LEU A 171 -19.44 -6.92 -3.17
CA LEU A 171 -20.06 -7.35 -1.91
C LEU A 171 -21.30 -6.52 -1.53
N LEU A 172 -21.19 -5.19 -1.57
CA LEU A 172 -22.24 -4.29 -1.11
C LEU A 172 -23.44 -4.21 -2.06
N SER A 173 -23.36 -4.79 -3.26
CA SER A 173 -24.50 -4.82 -4.19
C SER A 173 -25.66 -5.67 -3.66
N LEU A 174 -25.44 -6.53 -2.67
CA LEU A 174 -26.48 -7.35 -2.07
C LEU A 174 -27.14 -6.71 -0.84
N LEU A 175 -26.71 -5.52 -0.41
CA LEU A 175 -27.22 -4.93 0.82
C LEU A 175 -28.72 -4.62 0.74
N GLY A 176 -29.19 -3.99 -0.34
CA GLY A 176 -30.63 -3.77 -0.53
C GLY A 176 -31.43 -5.07 -0.62
N ASN A 177 -30.86 -6.13 -1.21
CA ASN A 177 -31.49 -7.44 -1.29
C ASN A 177 -31.59 -8.13 0.09
N ALA A 178 -30.61 -7.93 0.97
CA ALA A 178 -30.66 -8.45 2.33
C ALA A 178 -31.77 -7.77 3.14
N ILE A 179 -31.85 -6.44 3.08
CA ILE A 179 -32.89 -5.66 3.74
C ILE A 179 -34.29 -6.05 3.24
N ASN A 180 -34.47 -6.23 1.92
CA ASN A 180 -35.74 -6.67 1.33
C ASN A 180 -36.17 -8.09 1.73
N LYS A 181 -35.27 -8.89 2.32
CA LYS A 181 -35.58 -10.22 2.86
C LYS A 181 -35.93 -10.18 4.35
N GLU A 182 -36.32 -9.01 4.86
CA GLU A 182 -36.72 -8.78 6.26
C GLU A 182 -35.57 -9.01 7.26
N SER A 183 -34.32 -8.94 6.81
CA SER A 183 -33.16 -8.94 7.70
C SER A 183 -33.03 -7.60 8.42
N THR A 184 -32.99 -7.65 9.74
CA THR A 184 -32.92 -6.51 10.66
C THR A 184 -31.57 -6.34 11.33
N ASP A 185 -30.76 -7.40 11.39
CA ASP A 185 -29.43 -7.40 12.00
C ASP A 185 -28.40 -8.05 11.08
N ILE A 186 -27.86 -7.27 10.14
CA ILE A 186 -26.98 -7.74 9.07
C ILE A 186 -25.51 -7.56 9.46
N ALA A 187 -24.74 -8.65 9.40
CA ALA A 187 -23.28 -8.58 9.45
C ALA A 187 -22.66 -8.41 8.05
N VAL A 188 -21.74 -7.46 7.87
CA VAL A 188 -21.01 -7.26 6.59
C VAL A 188 -19.51 -7.51 6.76
N ILE A 189 -18.95 -8.37 5.90
CA ILE A 189 -17.53 -8.76 5.95
C ILE A 189 -16.82 -8.19 4.73
N GLY A 190 -15.99 -7.18 4.93
CA GLY A 190 -15.40 -6.41 3.84
C GLY A 190 -13.90 -6.16 3.99
N THR A 191 -13.27 -5.90 2.86
CA THR A 191 -11.96 -5.22 2.80
C THR A 191 -12.09 -3.75 3.22
N PRO A 192 -10.98 -3.03 3.49
CA PRO A 192 -11.05 -1.65 3.97
C PRO A 192 -11.87 -0.71 3.07
N CYS A 193 -11.75 -0.84 1.75
CA CYS A 193 -12.52 -0.02 0.80
C CYS A 193 -14.02 -0.35 0.79
N GLN A 194 -14.40 -1.62 1.03
CA GLN A 194 -15.80 -2.03 1.19
C GLN A 194 -16.35 -1.51 2.53
N ILE A 195 -15.61 -1.61 3.63
CA ILE A 195 -16.05 -1.05 4.92
C ILE A 195 -16.19 0.48 4.84
N GLN A 196 -15.26 1.17 4.19
CA GLN A 196 -15.39 2.62 3.96
C GLN A 196 -16.66 2.96 3.15
N ALA A 197 -16.93 2.22 2.07
CA ALA A 197 -18.14 2.42 1.27
C ALA A 197 -19.42 2.09 2.04
N LEU A 198 -19.39 1.06 2.89
CA LEU A 198 -20.48 0.71 3.80
C LEU A 198 -20.76 1.85 4.79
N ARG A 199 -19.74 2.45 5.40
CA ARG A 199 -19.96 3.57 6.33
C ARG A 199 -20.42 4.85 5.62
N LYS A 200 -19.96 5.10 4.39
CA LYS A 200 -20.54 6.16 3.53
C LYS A 200 -22.02 5.89 3.29
N LEU A 201 -22.37 4.63 3.01
CA LEU A 201 -23.74 4.19 2.80
C LEU A 201 -24.59 4.39 4.06
N GLN A 202 -24.23 3.82 5.21
CA GLN A 202 -25.04 3.90 6.44
C GLN A 202 -25.34 5.33 6.92
N ASN A 203 -24.51 6.29 6.55
CA ASN A 203 -24.61 7.65 7.06
C ASN A 203 -24.96 8.68 5.97
N HIS A 204 -25.30 8.22 4.76
CA HIS A 204 -25.63 9.14 3.68
C HIS A 204 -26.99 9.81 3.97
N PRO A 205 -27.09 11.15 3.94
CA PRO A 205 -28.27 11.89 4.41
C PRO A 205 -29.53 11.76 3.53
N ALA A 206 -29.39 11.19 2.32
CA ALA A 206 -30.48 11.02 1.36
C ALA A 206 -31.31 9.75 1.54
N PHE A 207 -31.08 9.02 2.61
CA PHE A 207 -31.83 7.83 2.96
C PHE A 207 -32.29 7.99 4.41
N ASP A 208 -33.45 7.42 4.73
CA ASP A 208 -34.02 7.48 6.08
C ASP A 208 -33.20 6.62 7.06
N TYR A 209 -33.04 7.15 8.29
CA TYR A 209 -32.19 6.57 9.34
C TYR A 209 -32.53 5.09 9.66
N GLU A 210 -33.80 4.69 9.51
CA GLU A 210 -34.30 3.36 9.88
C GLU A 210 -33.74 2.21 9.02
N ALA A 211 -33.35 2.46 7.77
CA ALA A 211 -32.84 1.40 6.88
C ALA A 211 -31.34 1.07 7.08
N TYR A 212 -30.63 1.85 7.88
CA TYR A 212 -29.16 1.75 8.03
C TYR A 212 -28.68 1.18 9.34
N ASP A 213 -29.50 1.31 10.38
CA ASP A 213 -29.34 0.58 11.64
C ASP A 213 -29.41 -0.94 11.42
N LEU A 214 -29.90 -1.37 10.24
CA LEU A 214 -30.00 -2.77 9.84
C LEU A 214 -28.64 -3.44 9.62
N VAL A 215 -27.55 -2.71 9.42
CA VAL A 215 -26.20 -3.30 9.46
C VAL A 215 -25.61 -3.13 10.86
N SER A 216 -25.87 -4.12 11.71
CA SER A 216 -25.52 -4.09 13.13
C SER A 216 -24.11 -4.59 13.45
N LEU A 217 -23.38 -5.12 12.47
CA LEU A 217 -21.98 -5.54 12.64
C LEU A 217 -21.15 -5.45 11.34
N ALA A 218 -20.08 -4.65 11.35
CA ALA A 218 -19.11 -4.56 10.28
C ALA A 218 -17.78 -5.22 10.69
N ILE A 219 -17.40 -6.32 10.03
CA ILE A 219 -16.11 -6.98 10.24
C ILE A 219 -15.19 -6.71 9.06
N GLY A 220 -14.10 -5.98 9.31
CA GLY A 220 -13.09 -5.64 8.32
C GLY A 220 -11.95 -6.66 8.27
N THR A 221 -11.44 -6.97 7.07
CA THR A 221 -10.21 -7.75 6.91
C THR A 221 -8.99 -6.86 6.74
N PHE A 222 -7.81 -7.36 7.12
CA PHE A 222 -6.56 -6.70 6.73
C PHE A 222 -6.32 -6.91 5.23
N CYS A 223 -5.88 -5.87 4.52
CA CYS A 223 -5.71 -5.93 3.06
C CYS A 223 -4.52 -5.08 2.59
N PHE A 224 -3.62 -5.68 1.81
CA PHE A 224 -2.50 -4.97 1.14
C PHE A 224 -2.77 -4.69 -0.35
N GLY A 225 -3.96 -5.07 -0.82
CA GLY A 225 -4.45 -4.91 -2.17
C GLY A 225 -5.10 -6.19 -2.70
N THR A 226 -5.88 -6.04 -3.76
CA THR A 226 -6.57 -7.13 -4.47
C THR A 226 -6.10 -7.17 -5.92
N TYR A 227 -6.20 -8.32 -6.57
CA TYR A 227 -5.83 -8.49 -7.97
C TYR A 227 -7.05 -8.44 -8.90
N TYR A 228 -6.86 -8.00 -10.14
CA TYR A 228 -7.84 -8.14 -11.21
C TYR A 228 -8.00 -9.62 -11.55
N ASN A 229 -9.24 -10.11 -11.65
CA ASN A 229 -9.55 -11.51 -11.94
C ASN A 229 -8.94 -11.96 -13.27
N GLN A 230 -9.03 -11.12 -14.31
CA GLN A 230 -8.59 -11.50 -15.66
C GLN A 230 -7.06 -11.64 -15.71
N LEU A 231 -6.34 -10.72 -15.04
CA LEU A 231 -4.88 -10.76 -14.96
C LEU A 231 -4.39 -11.88 -14.03
N LEU A 232 -5.12 -12.14 -12.94
CA LEU A 232 -4.80 -13.23 -12.04
C LEU A 232 -4.98 -14.59 -12.72
N GLU A 233 -6.01 -14.76 -13.55
CA GLU A 233 -6.22 -15.96 -14.36
C GLU A 233 -5.05 -16.18 -15.35
N MET A 234 -4.54 -15.11 -15.98
CA MET A 234 -3.33 -15.20 -16.82
C MET A 234 -2.11 -15.66 -16.01
N VAL A 235 -1.90 -15.08 -14.82
CA VAL A 235 -0.79 -15.48 -13.94
C VAL A 235 -0.96 -16.93 -13.48
N PHE A 236 -2.17 -17.38 -13.14
CA PHE A 236 -2.42 -18.77 -12.80
C PHE A 236 -2.06 -19.70 -13.97
N ASN A 237 -2.44 -19.36 -15.20
CA ASN A 237 -2.10 -20.14 -16.39
C ASN A 237 -0.58 -20.22 -16.63
N GLU A 238 0.16 -19.13 -16.43
CA GLU A 238 1.64 -19.12 -16.52
C GLU A 238 2.31 -20.09 -15.55
N PHE A 239 1.69 -20.31 -14.38
CA PHE A 239 2.14 -21.26 -13.35
C PHE A 239 1.43 -22.63 -13.44
N GLY A 240 0.71 -22.87 -14.55
CA GLY A 240 -0.02 -24.10 -14.84
C GLY A 240 -1.14 -24.41 -13.83
N ILE A 241 -1.70 -23.40 -13.19
CA ILE A 241 -2.80 -23.52 -12.23
C ILE A 241 -4.11 -23.35 -12.96
N LYS A 242 -5.02 -24.31 -12.80
CA LYS A 242 -6.39 -24.18 -13.26
C LYS A 242 -7.26 -23.66 -12.10
N PRO A 243 -7.95 -22.51 -12.25
CA PRO A 243 -8.75 -21.95 -11.17
C PRO A 243 -9.80 -22.90 -10.57
N SER A 244 -10.40 -23.76 -11.40
CA SER A 244 -11.40 -24.75 -10.99
C SER A 244 -10.86 -25.84 -10.08
N GLU A 245 -9.55 -26.06 -10.08
CA GLU A 245 -8.87 -27.06 -9.25
C GLU A 245 -8.34 -26.44 -7.94
N ILE A 246 -8.58 -25.14 -7.67
CA ILE A 246 -8.09 -24.48 -6.46
C ILE A 246 -9.01 -24.81 -5.27
N ASP A 247 -8.43 -25.48 -4.28
CA ASP A 247 -9.06 -25.80 -3.00
C ASP A 247 -8.92 -24.64 -2.01
N LYS A 248 -7.70 -24.08 -1.91
CA LYS A 248 -7.35 -23.03 -0.95
C LYS A 248 -6.21 -22.17 -1.47
N ILE A 249 -6.28 -20.88 -1.15
CA ILE A 249 -5.16 -19.94 -1.30
C ILE A 249 -4.75 -19.45 0.09
N ASP A 250 -3.45 -19.39 0.34
CA ASP A 250 -2.83 -18.82 1.53
C ASP A 250 -1.65 -17.90 1.16
N THR A 251 -1.09 -17.23 2.15
CA THR A 251 0.09 -16.38 1.97
C THR A 251 1.18 -16.79 2.93
N ASP A 252 2.33 -17.14 2.38
CA ASP A 252 3.57 -17.29 3.13
C ASP A 252 4.13 -15.90 3.44
N LYS A 253 4.07 -15.50 4.70
CA LYS A 253 4.52 -14.18 5.15
C LYS A 253 6.04 -14.07 5.23
N ASP A 254 6.73 -15.19 5.38
CA ASP A 254 8.19 -15.22 5.58
C ASP A 254 8.92 -15.20 4.24
N ASN A 255 8.33 -15.84 3.23
CA ASN A 255 8.90 -15.93 1.87
C ASN A 255 8.17 -15.08 0.83
N PHE A 256 7.14 -14.33 1.23
CA PHE A 256 6.33 -13.48 0.35
C PHE A 256 5.81 -14.21 -0.90
N ASN A 257 5.25 -15.41 -0.70
CA ASN A 257 4.64 -16.23 -1.75
C ASN A 257 3.14 -16.43 -1.49
N MET A 258 2.34 -16.40 -2.54
CA MET A 258 0.98 -16.91 -2.54
C MET A 258 1.03 -18.43 -2.71
N LYS A 259 0.57 -19.17 -1.71
CA LYS A 259 0.47 -20.64 -1.72
C LYS A 259 -0.90 -21.03 -2.27
N ILE A 260 -0.92 -21.80 -3.33
CA ILE A 260 -2.13 -22.25 -4.03
C ILE A 260 -2.17 -23.76 -3.92
N ILE A 261 -3.20 -24.26 -3.25
CA ILE A 261 -3.40 -25.68 -3.00
C ILE A 261 -4.43 -26.19 -4.01
N CYS A 262 -4.00 -27.13 -4.85
CA CYS A 262 -4.81 -27.76 -5.88
C CYS A 262 -4.70 -29.29 -5.77
N ASN A 263 -5.79 -29.99 -5.47
CA ASN A 263 -5.83 -31.46 -5.41
C ASN A 263 -4.67 -32.04 -4.57
N SER A 264 -4.41 -31.44 -3.40
CA SER A 264 -3.28 -31.77 -2.49
C SER A 264 -1.86 -31.45 -3.00
N THR A 265 -1.72 -30.80 -4.15
CA THR A 265 -0.44 -30.21 -4.61
C THR A 265 -0.36 -28.74 -4.20
N VAL A 266 0.84 -28.29 -3.82
CA VAL A 266 1.08 -26.87 -3.47
C VAL A 266 1.89 -26.23 -4.59
N LYS A 267 1.39 -25.11 -5.10
CA LYS A 267 2.09 -24.23 -6.04
C LYS A 267 2.31 -22.88 -5.39
N GLU A 268 3.43 -22.24 -5.69
CA GLU A 268 3.79 -20.95 -5.11
C GLU A 268 3.99 -19.90 -6.20
N ILE A 269 3.39 -18.72 -5.99
CA ILE A 269 3.57 -17.56 -6.85
C ILE A 269 4.16 -16.42 -6.02
N PRO A 270 5.31 -15.85 -6.40
CA PRO A 270 5.89 -14.70 -5.73
C PRO A 270 4.92 -13.51 -5.66
N LEU A 271 4.75 -12.91 -4.47
CA LEU A 271 3.84 -11.78 -4.29
C LEU A 271 4.26 -10.57 -5.14
N ASN A 272 5.55 -10.22 -5.20
CA ASN A 272 6.05 -9.15 -6.08
C ASN A 272 5.66 -9.35 -7.55
N TYR A 273 5.68 -10.60 -8.04
CA TYR A 273 5.23 -10.93 -9.39
C TYR A 273 3.74 -10.64 -9.58
N LEU A 274 2.91 -11.06 -8.62
CA LEU A 274 1.47 -10.73 -8.61
C LEU A 274 1.22 -9.21 -8.52
N TYR A 275 2.01 -8.49 -7.71
CA TYR A 275 1.95 -7.03 -7.61
C TYR A 275 2.32 -6.35 -8.93
N GLU A 276 3.23 -6.92 -9.70
CA GLU A 276 3.62 -6.39 -11.00
C GLU A 276 2.57 -6.67 -12.07
N LYS A 277 2.05 -7.90 -12.11
CA LYS A 277 1.23 -8.38 -13.22
C LYS A 277 -0.28 -8.19 -13.05
N ALA A 278 -0.79 -8.25 -11.83
CA ALA A 278 -2.22 -8.44 -11.63
C ALA A 278 -2.88 -7.49 -10.62
N ILE A 279 -2.12 -6.68 -9.87
CA ILE A 279 -2.70 -5.84 -8.81
C ILE A 279 -3.67 -4.81 -9.36
N ARG A 280 -4.75 -4.55 -8.61
CA ARG A 280 -5.69 -3.48 -8.93
C ARG A 280 -5.02 -2.11 -8.77
N LYS A 281 -5.08 -1.27 -9.81
CA LYS A 281 -4.45 0.06 -9.83
C LYS A 281 -4.91 0.93 -8.65
N ALA A 282 -6.21 0.93 -8.39
CA ALA A 282 -6.82 1.65 -7.25
C ALA A 282 -6.28 1.26 -5.86
N CYS A 283 -5.63 0.09 -5.73
CA CYS A 283 -5.00 -0.32 -4.47
C CYS A 283 -3.68 0.42 -4.22
N PHE A 284 -3.04 1.01 -5.23
CA PHE A 284 -1.83 1.82 -5.03
C PHE A 284 -2.11 3.12 -4.30
N SER A 285 -3.33 3.66 -4.40
CA SER A 285 -3.73 4.85 -3.64
C SER A 285 -4.44 4.56 -2.32
N CYS A 286 -4.60 3.28 -1.94
CA CYS A 286 -5.30 2.89 -0.72
C CYS A 286 -4.42 3.08 0.52
N SER A 287 -4.87 3.90 1.45
CA SER A 287 -4.16 4.21 2.69
C SER A 287 -4.58 3.33 3.88
N ASP A 288 -5.70 2.61 3.79
CA ASP A 288 -6.22 1.74 4.84
C ASP A 288 -5.78 0.29 4.64
N TYR A 289 -5.06 -0.26 5.62
CA TYR A 289 -4.64 -1.65 5.62
C TYR A 289 -5.42 -2.51 6.59
N THR A 290 -5.98 -1.92 7.65
CA THR A 290 -6.53 -2.64 8.80
C THR A 290 -8.04 -2.48 8.92
N SER A 291 -8.71 -1.94 7.91
CA SER A 291 -10.16 -1.66 7.92
C SER A 291 -10.55 -0.75 9.08
N SER A 292 -9.94 0.44 9.11
CA SER A 292 -10.03 1.41 10.22
C SER A 292 -11.44 1.82 10.65
N LEU A 293 -12.44 1.65 9.78
CA LEU A 293 -13.84 2.04 10.00
C LEU A 293 -14.77 0.86 10.39
N ALA A 294 -14.23 -0.34 10.60
CA ALA A 294 -15.01 -1.51 11.00
C ALA A 294 -15.36 -1.48 12.50
N ASP A 295 -16.24 -2.38 12.94
CA ASP A 295 -16.48 -2.65 14.37
C ASP A 295 -15.42 -3.57 14.94
N LEU A 296 -15.08 -4.61 14.16
CA LEU A 296 -13.99 -5.53 14.38
C LEU A 296 -13.09 -5.56 13.15
N SER A 297 -11.77 -5.61 13.32
CA SER A 297 -10.85 -5.83 12.21
C SER A 297 -9.93 -6.98 12.46
N ILE A 298 -9.83 -7.89 11.50
CA ILE A 298 -9.12 -9.14 11.70
C ILE A 298 -8.15 -9.44 10.55
N GLY A 299 -6.97 -9.92 10.91
CA GLY A 299 -5.96 -10.31 9.95
C GLY A 299 -4.99 -11.32 10.53
N LYS A 300 -4.13 -11.88 9.68
CA LYS A 300 -3.11 -12.85 10.13
C LYS A 300 -1.85 -12.18 10.68
N PHE A 301 -1.57 -10.93 10.32
CA PHE A 301 -0.30 -10.27 10.64
C PHE A 301 -0.20 -9.87 12.12
N GLY A 302 0.95 -10.13 12.75
CA GLY A 302 1.25 -9.81 14.15
C GLY A 302 0.94 -10.94 15.14
N SER A 303 0.23 -11.98 14.71
CA SER A 303 -0.08 -13.16 15.53
C SER A 303 0.62 -14.41 14.99
N LYS A 304 0.87 -15.38 15.88
CA LYS A 304 1.51 -16.68 15.56
C LYS A 304 0.62 -17.56 14.67
N GLU A 305 1.18 -18.63 14.12
CA GLU A 305 0.43 -19.55 13.25
C GLU A 305 -0.80 -20.13 13.97
N GLY A 306 -1.92 -20.21 13.26
CA GLY A 306 -3.22 -20.60 13.84
C GLY A 306 -3.95 -19.51 14.63
N TRP A 307 -3.32 -18.36 14.85
CA TRP A 307 -3.91 -17.19 15.52
C TRP A 307 -4.12 -16.04 14.55
N ASN A 308 -5.00 -15.12 14.93
CA ASN A 308 -5.32 -13.93 14.19
C ASN A 308 -5.24 -12.69 15.07
N THR A 309 -4.68 -11.62 14.53
CA THR A 309 -4.76 -10.31 15.17
C THR A 309 -6.18 -9.79 14.98
N LEU A 310 -6.84 -9.45 16.07
CA LEU A 310 -8.14 -8.79 16.10
C LEU A 310 -7.99 -7.42 16.77
N ILE A 311 -8.44 -6.38 16.05
CA ILE A 311 -8.55 -5.00 16.53
C ILE A 311 -10.02 -4.76 16.81
N VAL A 312 -10.36 -4.53 18.07
CA VAL A 312 -11.72 -4.17 18.49
C VAL A 312 -11.84 -2.65 18.40
N ARG A 313 -12.84 -2.14 17.66
CA ARG A 313 -12.90 -0.72 17.30
C ARG A 313 -14.06 0.04 17.92
N THR A 314 -15.23 -0.56 17.93
CA THR A 314 -16.47 0.03 18.47
C THR A 314 -16.96 -0.78 19.66
N GLU A 315 -17.85 -0.18 20.46
CA GLU A 315 -18.52 -0.87 21.57
C GLU A 315 -19.32 -2.09 21.07
N ARG A 316 -19.94 -1.99 19.89
CA ARG A 316 -20.64 -3.12 19.27
C ARG A 316 -19.69 -4.27 18.93
N GLY A 317 -18.52 -3.96 18.36
CA GLY A 317 -17.49 -4.96 18.14
C GLY A 317 -17.01 -5.59 19.45
N LYS A 318 -16.88 -4.77 20.50
CA LYS A 318 -16.47 -5.22 21.83
C LYS A 318 -17.49 -6.17 22.46
N GLU A 319 -18.78 -5.84 22.40
CA GLU A 319 -19.87 -6.70 22.88
C GLU A 319 -19.80 -8.11 22.26
N VAL A 320 -19.69 -8.19 20.94
CA VAL A 320 -19.58 -9.48 20.21
C VAL A 320 -18.32 -10.25 20.63
N PHE A 321 -17.19 -9.55 20.76
CA PHE A 321 -15.91 -10.15 21.15
C PHE A 321 -15.93 -10.67 22.60
N ASP A 322 -16.34 -9.83 23.55
CA ASP A 322 -16.38 -10.16 24.97
C ASP A 322 -17.32 -11.36 25.20
N LEU A 323 -18.50 -11.37 24.58
CA LEU A 323 -19.43 -12.49 24.69
C LEU A 323 -18.82 -13.80 24.14
N ALA A 324 -18.07 -13.74 23.03
CA ALA A 324 -17.40 -14.91 22.47
C ALA A 324 -16.27 -15.44 23.36
N VAL A 325 -15.55 -14.55 24.07
CA VAL A 325 -14.52 -14.95 25.05
C VAL A 325 -15.17 -15.52 26.30
N ASP A 326 -16.19 -14.86 26.85
CA ASP A 326 -16.90 -15.27 28.08
C ASP A 326 -17.55 -16.66 27.93
N GLN A 327 -18.12 -16.95 26.76
CA GLN A 327 -18.69 -18.27 26.45
C GLN A 327 -17.63 -19.34 26.08
N LYS A 328 -16.35 -18.98 26.16
CA LYS A 328 -15.19 -19.81 25.80
C LYS A 328 -15.24 -20.28 24.36
N PHE A 329 -15.75 -19.44 23.46
CA PHE A 329 -15.75 -19.68 22.02
C PHE A 329 -14.44 -19.19 21.38
N LEU A 330 -13.89 -18.09 21.90
CA LEU A 330 -12.56 -17.60 21.55
C LEU A 330 -11.60 -17.66 22.74
N GLU A 331 -10.33 -17.93 22.43
CA GLU A 331 -9.20 -17.65 23.32
C GLU A 331 -8.52 -16.37 22.84
N ALA A 332 -8.15 -15.50 23.77
CA ALA A 332 -7.48 -14.23 23.49
C ALA A 332 -6.19 -14.09 24.31
N GLU A 333 -5.15 -13.55 23.69
CA GLU A 333 -3.87 -13.25 24.34
C GLU A 333 -3.34 -11.87 23.90
N PRO A 334 -2.55 -11.18 24.75
CA PRO A 334 -1.87 -9.96 24.35
C PRO A 334 -0.89 -10.22 23.20
N LEU A 335 -0.77 -9.27 22.27
CA LEU A 335 0.27 -9.29 21.26
C LEU A 335 1.66 -9.02 21.86
N GLU A 336 2.68 -9.64 21.30
CA GLU A 336 4.07 -9.29 21.58
C GLU A 336 4.33 -7.80 21.28
N HIS A 337 5.17 -7.16 22.10
CA HIS A 337 5.37 -5.70 22.05
C HIS A 337 5.86 -5.19 20.69
N ASN A 338 6.81 -5.90 20.07
CA ASN A 338 7.31 -5.65 18.72
C ASN A 338 6.22 -5.76 17.64
N MET A 339 5.36 -6.78 17.72
CA MET A 339 4.26 -7.00 16.76
C MET A 339 3.17 -5.97 16.92
N LYS A 340 2.82 -5.60 18.16
CA LYS A 340 1.92 -4.49 18.44
C LYS A 340 2.46 -3.19 17.85
N LYS A 341 3.76 -2.89 18.02
CA LYS A 341 4.41 -1.73 17.40
C LYS A 341 4.32 -1.77 15.87
N LEU A 342 4.56 -2.92 15.25
CA LEU A 342 4.46 -3.08 13.80
C LEU A 342 3.02 -2.88 13.28
N ILE A 343 2.00 -3.38 14.00
CA ILE A 343 0.59 -3.10 13.69
C ILE A 343 0.27 -1.62 13.86
N LEU A 344 0.83 -0.98 14.88
CA LEU A 344 0.73 0.47 15.08
C LEU A 344 1.50 1.28 14.04
N ASP A 345 2.42 0.67 13.28
CA ASP A 345 3.15 1.32 12.19
C ASP A 345 2.46 1.14 10.82
N LEU A 346 1.60 0.12 10.67
CA LEU A 346 0.80 -0.26 9.48
C LEU A 346 -0.33 0.74 9.12
N THR A 347 -0.16 1.99 9.47
CA THR A 347 -1.27 2.85 9.88
C THR A 347 -1.43 4.11 9.05
N ARG A 348 -2.68 4.54 8.88
CA ARG A 348 -3.04 5.76 8.14
C ARG A 348 -2.33 7.01 8.69
N ASN A 349 -2.23 7.22 10.02
CA ASN A 349 -1.66 8.46 10.59
C ASN A 349 -0.18 8.43 10.99
N LYS A 350 0.65 7.50 10.50
CA LYS A 350 2.09 7.82 10.34
C LYS A 350 2.35 8.70 9.11
N THR A 351 1.28 9.18 8.49
CA THR A 351 1.32 10.19 7.44
C THR A 351 1.14 11.56 8.07
N ASP A 352 2.23 12.31 8.19
CA ASP A 352 2.14 13.71 8.58
C ASP A 352 1.62 14.49 7.36
N ILE A 353 0.58 15.30 7.53
CA ILE A 353 0.15 16.22 6.48
C ILE A 353 0.99 17.49 6.60
N VAL A 354 1.78 17.76 5.56
CA VAL A 354 2.72 18.87 5.51
C VAL A 354 2.38 19.80 4.36
N LYS A 355 2.78 21.06 4.48
CA LYS A 355 2.68 22.03 3.40
C LYS A 355 4.00 22.15 2.65
N ILE A 356 3.91 22.25 1.33
CA ILE A 356 5.04 22.59 0.47
C ILE A 356 5.46 24.03 0.81
N GLN A 357 6.68 24.19 1.31
CA GLN A 357 7.27 25.48 1.70
C GLN A 357 7.87 26.21 0.49
N SER A 358 8.55 25.48 -0.38
CA SER A 358 9.10 26.01 -1.63
C SER A 358 9.21 24.90 -2.67
N ILE A 359 9.28 25.31 -3.93
CA ILE A 359 9.51 24.45 -5.08
C ILE A 359 10.65 25.05 -5.88
N THR A 360 11.65 24.24 -6.20
CA THR A 360 12.75 24.59 -7.11
C THR A 360 12.60 23.79 -8.39
N GLU A 361 12.53 24.46 -9.53
CA GLU A 361 12.52 23.82 -10.84
C GLU A 361 13.95 23.67 -11.35
N HIS A 362 14.38 22.42 -11.57
CA HIS A 362 15.69 22.10 -12.13
C HIS A 362 15.59 21.93 -13.65
N SER A 363 14.51 21.32 -14.11
CA SER A 363 14.14 21.21 -15.53
C SER A 363 12.64 20.95 -15.65
N SER A 364 12.12 20.89 -16.88
CA SER A 364 10.70 20.59 -17.13
C SER A 364 10.24 19.23 -16.57
N GLU A 365 11.18 18.30 -16.36
CA GLU A 365 10.93 16.96 -15.81
C GLU A 365 11.33 16.82 -14.34
N ILE A 366 12.06 17.77 -13.74
CA ILE A 366 12.66 17.60 -12.40
C ILE A 366 12.41 18.82 -11.51
N ARG A 367 11.82 18.57 -10.34
CA ARG A 367 11.55 19.58 -9.31
C ARG A 367 11.97 19.10 -7.93
N SER A 368 12.40 20.03 -7.08
CA SER A 368 12.58 19.79 -5.66
C SER A 368 11.45 20.44 -4.87
N PHE A 369 10.89 19.70 -3.92
CA PHE A 369 9.86 20.17 -3.01
C PHE A 369 10.46 20.23 -1.60
N VAL A 370 10.35 21.39 -0.96
CA VAL A 370 10.78 21.56 0.43
C VAL A 370 9.56 21.51 1.34
N ILE A 371 9.65 20.72 2.41
CA ILE A 371 8.62 20.58 3.43
C ILE A 371 9.25 20.69 4.82
N ARG A 372 8.41 20.93 5.84
CA ARG A 372 8.85 20.99 7.23
C ARG A 372 8.38 19.75 8.00
N ASN A 373 9.29 19.00 8.59
CA ASN A 373 8.99 17.85 9.46
C ASN A 373 10.18 17.51 10.37
N SER A 374 10.16 17.98 11.62
CA SER A 374 11.23 17.74 12.60
C SER A 374 11.41 16.26 12.92
N ARG A 375 10.32 15.52 13.11
CA ARG A 375 10.34 14.09 13.45
C ARG A 375 11.11 13.27 12.42
N ILE A 376 10.91 13.54 11.13
CA ILE A 376 11.60 12.84 10.06
C ILE A 376 13.05 13.32 9.98
N ALA A 377 13.28 14.63 10.06
CA ALA A 377 14.62 15.21 10.00
C ALA A 377 15.54 14.65 11.09
N ASP A 378 15.08 14.60 12.34
CA ASP A 378 15.83 14.09 13.49
C ASP A 378 16.13 12.59 13.40
N ALA A 379 15.22 11.82 12.80
CA ALA A 379 15.34 10.37 12.71
C ALA A 379 16.10 9.90 11.46
N TYR A 380 16.31 10.77 10.48
CA TYR A 380 16.86 10.40 9.18
C TYR A 380 18.35 10.09 9.27
N LYS A 381 18.78 9.09 8.49
CA LYS A 381 20.18 8.81 8.19
C LYS A 381 20.36 8.64 6.68
N PRO A 382 21.49 9.06 6.09
CA PRO A 382 21.72 8.93 4.65
C PRO A 382 21.52 7.51 4.16
N GLY A 383 20.74 7.36 3.09
CA GLY A 383 20.32 6.06 2.54
C GLY A 383 18.88 5.68 2.90
N MET A 384 18.31 6.26 3.96
CA MET A 384 16.88 6.08 4.25
C MET A 384 16.01 6.81 3.22
N PHE A 385 14.72 6.48 3.20
CA PHE A 385 13.74 7.10 2.30
C PHE A 385 12.44 7.47 3.03
N VAL A 386 11.61 8.28 2.39
CA VAL A 386 10.26 8.63 2.86
C VAL A 386 9.23 8.20 1.82
N ILE A 387 7.97 8.12 2.20
CA ILE A 387 6.88 7.91 1.24
C ILE A 387 6.01 9.15 1.24
N LEU A 388 5.94 9.83 0.10
CA LEU A 388 4.95 10.88 -0.13
C LEU A 388 3.60 10.24 -0.44
N TRP A 389 2.55 10.74 0.18
CA TRP A 389 1.18 10.34 -0.08
C TRP A 389 0.42 11.49 -0.72
N LEU A 390 -0.03 11.27 -1.95
CA LEU A 390 -1.02 12.10 -2.59
C LEU A 390 -2.37 11.42 -2.41
N PRO A 391 -3.30 12.00 -1.62
CA PRO A 391 -4.59 11.39 -1.33
C PRO A 391 -5.28 10.86 -2.59
N ASP A 392 -5.68 9.58 -2.53
CA ASP A 392 -6.36 8.85 -3.61
C ASP A 392 -5.63 8.77 -4.97
N ILE A 393 -4.41 9.32 -5.07
CA ILE A 393 -3.55 9.30 -6.25
C ILE A 393 -2.48 8.22 -6.10
N ASP A 394 -1.52 8.36 -5.17
CA ASP A 394 -0.40 7.42 -5.08
C ASP A 394 0.37 7.50 -3.75
N PHE A 395 1.15 6.44 -3.49
CA PHE A 395 2.24 6.42 -2.51
C PHE A 395 3.57 6.40 -3.27
N LEU A 396 4.35 7.46 -3.13
CA LEU A 396 5.59 7.68 -3.85
C LEU A 396 6.79 7.54 -2.90
N PRO A 397 7.51 6.41 -2.88
CA PRO A 397 8.79 6.29 -2.19
C PRO A 397 9.78 7.29 -2.80
N MET A 398 10.42 8.08 -1.95
CA MET A 398 11.32 9.16 -2.35
C MET A 398 12.52 9.22 -1.42
N SER A 399 13.70 9.41 -2.00
CA SER A 399 14.90 9.77 -1.25
C SER A 399 14.82 11.22 -0.79
N ILE A 400 15.49 11.52 0.32
CA ILE A 400 15.68 12.90 0.79
C ILE A 400 16.98 13.43 0.19
N SER A 401 16.92 14.57 -0.50
CA SER A 401 18.06 15.20 -1.16
C SER A 401 18.77 16.26 -0.31
N SER A 402 18.11 16.79 0.73
CA SER A 402 18.71 17.72 1.67
C SER A 402 17.93 17.73 2.99
N ILE A 403 18.65 17.98 4.09
CA ILE A 403 18.04 18.30 5.38
C ILE A 403 18.76 19.52 5.96
N HIS A 404 17.98 20.55 6.30
CA HIS A 404 18.47 21.71 7.04
C HIS A 404 17.53 21.97 8.22
N GLU A 405 18.00 21.70 9.44
CA GLU A 405 17.16 21.69 10.64
C GLU A 405 15.96 20.76 10.46
N ASP A 406 14.74 21.29 10.45
CA ASP A 406 13.49 20.55 10.24
C ASP A 406 12.97 20.66 8.79
N LEU A 407 13.71 21.32 7.89
CA LEU A 407 13.38 21.40 6.46
C LEU A 407 13.97 20.23 5.70
N ILE A 408 13.12 19.56 4.94
CA ILE A 408 13.45 18.38 4.15
C ILE A 408 13.21 18.72 2.68
N GLU A 409 14.23 18.51 1.84
CA GLU A 409 14.13 18.62 0.38
C GLU A 409 13.94 17.23 -0.23
N ILE A 410 12.98 17.12 -1.14
CA ILE A 410 12.68 15.90 -1.89
C ILE A 410 12.68 16.24 -3.39
N THR A 411 13.62 15.67 -4.13
CA THR A 411 13.72 15.86 -5.59
C THR A 411 13.00 14.75 -6.34
N VAL A 412 12.13 15.15 -7.26
CA VAL A 412 11.24 14.25 -7.98
C VAL A 412 11.39 14.44 -9.48
N LYS A 413 11.49 13.32 -10.19
CA LYS A 413 11.37 13.27 -11.65
C LYS A 413 9.94 12.89 -12.07
N LYS A 414 9.39 13.60 -13.04
CA LYS A 414 8.06 13.36 -13.61
C LYS A 414 8.10 12.14 -14.55
N ILE A 415 7.71 10.96 -14.05
CA ILE A 415 7.75 9.69 -14.81
C ILE A 415 6.41 8.98 -14.93
N GLY A 416 5.44 9.28 -14.07
CA GLY A 416 4.13 8.62 -14.04
C GLY A 416 3.02 9.52 -13.50
N GLU A 417 1.83 8.95 -13.36
CA GLU A 417 0.62 9.66 -12.92
C GLU A 417 0.82 10.36 -11.57
N GLY A 418 1.30 9.63 -10.56
CA GLY A 418 1.52 10.17 -9.22
C GLY A 418 2.53 11.33 -9.19
N THR A 419 3.68 11.18 -9.84
CA THR A 419 4.67 12.26 -9.94
C THR A 419 4.16 13.43 -10.80
N SER A 420 3.32 13.18 -11.79
CA SER A 420 2.73 14.23 -12.62
C SER A 420 1.74 15.07 -11.81
N LYS A 421 0.93 14.43 -10.97
CA LYS A 421 0.04 15.13 -10.03
C LYS A 421 0.79 15.91 -8.97
N LEU A 422 1.93 15.40 -8.49
CA LEU A 422 2.80 16.17 -7.60
C LEU A 422 3.27 17.49 -8.25
N PHE A 423 3.57 17.48 -9.56
CA PHE A 423 3.99 18.66 -10.31
C PHE A 423 2.87 19.68 -10.55
N GLU A 424 1.60 19.29 -10.40
CA GLU A 424 0.46 20.22 -10.48
C GLU A 424 0.30 21.02 -9.17
N LEU A 425 0.92 20.58 -8.07
CA LEU A 425 0.85 21.27 -6.78
C LEU A 425 1.73 22.53 -6.76
N SER A 426 1.23 23.55 -6.06
CA SER A 426 1.93 24.82 -5.83
C SER A 426 2.41 24.94 -4.39
N VAL A 427 3.27 25.93 -4.12
CA VAL A 427 3.65 26.32 -2.74
C VAL A 427 2.39 26.55 -1.90
N GLY A 428 2.40 26.05 -0.67
CA GLY A 428 1.24 26.02 0.22
C GLY A 428 0.32 24.80 0.05
N GLY A 429 0.46 24.05 -1.04
CA GLY A 429 -0.22 22.77 -1.27
C GLY A 429 0.12 21.74 -0.19
N SER A 430 -0.84 20.86 0.10
CA SER A 430 -0.69 19.84 1.15
C SER A 430 -0.35 18.48 0.56
N ILE A 431 0.62 17.80 1.17
CA ILE A 431 0.98 16.42 0.85
C ILE A 431 1.10 15.61 2.15
N GLY A 432 0.84 14.32 2.09
CA GLY A 432 1.17 13.41 3.18
C GLY A 432 2.62 12.96 3.10
N ILE A 433 3.29 12.74 4.23
CA ILE A 433 4.62 12.13 4.29
C ILE A 433 4.72 11.09 5.39
N ARG A 434 5.34 9.95 5.07
CA ARG A 434 5.65 8.85 6.00
C ARG A 434 7.14 8.55 6.03
N GLY A 435 7.61 7.98 7.14
CA GLY A 435 8.99 7.53 7.31
C GLY A 435 9.72 8.26 8.44
N PRO A 436 11.08 8.31 8.41
CA PRO A 436 11.92 7.66 7.40
C PRO A 436 11.87 6.13 7.51
N PHE A 437 12.13 5.44 6.42
CA PHE A 437 12.10 3.97 6.28
C PHE A 437 13.43 3.46 5.73
N GLY A 438 13.61 2.14 5.87
CA GLY A 438 14.81 1.44 5.42
C GLY A 438 16.02 1.61 6.34
N ASN A 439 17.18 1.23 5.81
CA ASN A 439 18.49 1.32 6.44
C ASN A 439 19.30 2.50 5.89
N SER A 440 20.54 2.63 6.35
CA SER A 440 21.45 3.73 5.99
C SER A 440 22.80 3.21 5.50
N PHE A 441 23.54 4.08 4.81
CA PHE A 441 24.93 3.79 4.45
C PHE A 441 25.82 3.66 5.69
N ASN A 442 26.78 2.76 5.64
CA ASN A 442 27.81 2.58 6.66
C ASN A 442 29.16 3.10 6.14
N TYR A 443 29.62 4.25 6.63
CA TYR A 443 30.82 4.92 6.11
C TYR A 443 31.78 5.38 7.20
N GLU A 444 31.48 5.12 8.48
CA GLU A 444 32.21 5.69 9.62
C GLU A 444 33.68 5.23 9.69
N ASN A 445 33.98 4.04 9.17
CA ASN A 445 35.33 3.45 9.20
C ASN A 445 36.14 3.68 7.91
N SER A 446 35.57 4.36 6.90
CA SER A 446 36.19 4.56 5.59
C SER A 446 36.89 5.92 5.53
N LYS A 447 38.12 5.96 5.00
CA LYS A 447 38.92 7.19 4.88
C LYS A 447 38.83 7.79 3.48
N ASN A 448 38.91 6.95 2.45
CA ASN A 448 38.84 7.33 1.05
C ASN A 448 37.56 6.76 0.46
N ILE A 449 36.61 7.64 0.11
CA ILE A 449 35.27 7.25 -0.34
C ILE A 449 35.03 7.81 -1.74
N LEU A 450 34.61 6.93 -2.66
CA LEU A 450 34.13 7.31 -3.98
C LEU A 450 32.60 7.24 -4.02
N VAL A 451 31.95 8.36 -4.28
CA VAL A 451 30.49 8.44 -4.44
C VAL A 451 30.14 8.50 -5.93
N VAL A 452 29.32 7.56 -6.39
CA VAL A 452 28.96 7.42 -7.82
C VAL A 452 27.45 7.54 -8.00
N GLY A 453 27.00 8.64 -8.63
CA GLY A 453 25.59 8.92 -8.89
C GLY A 453 25.21 8.85 -10.37
N GLY A 454 24.09 8.18 -10.67
CA GLY A 454 23.53 8.14 -12.04
C GLY A 454 22.14 8.75 -12.11
N GLY A 455 21.97 9.79 -12.93
CA GLY A 455 20.71 10.53 -13.11
C GLY A 455 20.10 10.94 -11.77
N MET A 456 18.83 10.58 -11.54
CA MET A 456 18.13 10.86 -10.27
C MET A 456 18.72 10.16 -9.03
N GLY A 457 19.55 9.13 -9.20
CA GLY A 457 20.17 8.42 -8.08
C GLY A 457 21.06 9.33 -7.21
N ILE A 458 21.58 10.41 -7.78
CA ILE A 458 22.37 11.39 -7.03
C ILE A 458 21.58 12.05 -5.90
N ALA A 459 20.25 12.20 -6.04
CA ALA A 459 19.40 12.77 -4.99
C ALA A 459 19.39 11.93 -3.71
N ALA A 460 19.70 10.63 -3.78
CA ALA A 460 19.83 9.78 -2.60
C ALA A 460 21.20 9.87 -1.90
N LEU A 461 22.19 10.48 -2.57
CA LEU A 461 23.59 10.52 -2.13
C LEU A 461 24.02 11.91 -1.62
N THR A 462 23.27 12.96 -1.94
CA THR A 462 23.60 14.34 -1.54
C THR A 462 23.64 14.52 -0.01
N THR A 463 22.71 13.93 0.73
CA THR A 463 22.71 13.98 2.21
C THR A 463 23.92 13.29 2.82
N LEU A 464 24.42 12.22 2.19
CA LEU A 464 25.68 11.58 2.60
C LEU A 464 26.87 12.51 2.37
N LEU A 465 26.94 13.15 1.20
CA LEU A 465 28.05 14.04 0.84
C LEU A 465 28.18 15.25 1.77
N GLU A 466 27.06 15.80 2.23
CA GLU A 466 27.06 16.89 3.22
C GLU A 466 27.71 16.48 4.54
N ILE A 467 27.45 15.26 5.01
CA ILE A 467 28.06 14.70 6.23
C ILE A 467 29.53 14.37 6.00
N LEU A 468 29.89 13.73 4.88
CA LEU A 468 31.27 13.34 4.60
C LEU A 468 32.21 14.55 4.51
N LYS A 469 31.73 15.70 4.00
CA LYS A 469 32.49 16.95 3.99
C LYS A 469 32.91 17.40 5.39
N GLN A 470 32.06 17.16 6.40
CA GLN A 470 32.34 17.54 7.78
C GLN A 470 33.30 16.57 8.49
N ASN A 471 33.28 15.30 8.08
CA ASN A 471 34.03 14.21 8.73
C ASN A 471 35.50 14.06 8.29
N LYS A 472 36.04 14.99 7.50
CA LYS A 472 37.43 14.99 7.00
C LYS A 472 37.83 13.72 6.22
N ALA A 473 36.87 12.98 5.68
CA ALA A 473 37.15 11.89 4.75
C ALA A 473 37.64 12.47 3.40
N ASN A 474 38.52 11.75 2.71
CA ASN A 474 38.89 12.09 1.34
C ASN A 474 37.77 11.58 0.43
N VAL A 475 36.93 12.50 -0.04
CA VAL A 475 35.77 12.17 -0.86
C VAL A 475 36.03 12.55 -2.30
N GLN A 476 35.80 11.60 -3.21
CA GLN A 476 35.62 11.87 -4.63
C GLN A 476 34.19 11.59 -5.07
N VAL A 477 33.74 12.35 -6.07
CA VAL A 477 32.38 12.26 -6.58
C VAL A 477 32.44 12.14 -8.10
N ALA A 478 31.73 11.16 -8.64
CA ALA A 478 31.48 11.01 -10.07
C ALA A 478 29.97 10.95 -10.29
N ILE A 479 29.45 11.89 -11.10
CA ILE A 479 28.04 11.92 -11.48
C ILE A 479 27.89 11.84 -12.99
N GLY A 480 26.85 11.16 -13.45
CA GLY A 480 26.49 11.23 -14.85
C GLY A 480 25.02 11.08 -15.16
N ALA A 481 24.62 11.62 -16.30
CA ALA A 481 23.25 11.66 -16.78
C ALA A 481 23.20 11.52 -18.31
N LYS A 482 21.99 11.36 -18.87
CA LYS A 482 21.81 11.28 -20.33
C LYS A 482 22.15 12.60 -21.05
N ASP A 483 21.79 13.72 -20.43
CA ASP A 483 21.86 15.09 -20.94
C ASP A 483 22.05 16.09 -19.78
N GLU A 484 22.32 17.35 -20.10
CA GLU A 484 22.46 18.46 -19.16
C GLU A 484 21.21 18.63 -18.26
N ASP A 485 20.01 18.56 -18.84
CA ASP A 485 18.73 18.70 -18.13
C ASP A 485 18.50 17.63 -17.04
N SER A 486 19.18 16.49 -17.15
CA SER A 486 19.12 15.39 -16.19
C SER A 486 20.30 15.35 -15.23
N LEU A 487 21.34 16.18 -15.44
CA LEU A 487 22.52 16.26 -14.59
C LEU A 487 22.28 17.20 -13.40
N ILE A 488 21.35 16.80 -12.53
CA ILE A 488 20.97 17.60 -11.37
C ILE A 488 22.09 17.71 -10.33
N PHE A 489 22.07 18.82 -9.59
CA PHE A 489 22.99 19.12 -8.48
C PHE A 489 24.48 19.26 -8.82
N ALA A 490 24.88 19.30 -10.10
CA ALA A 490 26.28 19.47 -10.49
C ALA A 490 26.96 20.66 -9.78
N GLU A 491 26.35 21.85 -9.83
CA GLU A 491 26.88 23.05 -9.17
C GLU A 491 26.95 22.91 -7.64
N ARG A 492 25.88 22.40 -7.02
CA ARG A 492 25.83 22.12 -5.56
C ARG A 492 26.95 21.19 -5.15
N LEU A 493 27.19 20.14 -5.93
CA LEU A 493 28.23 19.14 -5.66
C LEU A 493 29.63 19.68 -5.90
N LEU A 494 29.86 20.49 -6.93
CA LEU A 494 31.14 21.19 -7.13
C LEU A 494 31.43 22.17 -5.98
N GLY A 495 30.43 22.86 -5.45
CA GLY A 495 30.57 23.70 -4.26
C GLY A 495 30.85 22.90 -2.98
N LEU A 496 30.35 21.67 -2.89
CA LEU A 496 30.62 20.77 -1.77
C LEU A 496 32.02 20.12 -1.89
N ILE A 497 32.31 19.52 -3.04
CA ILE A 497 33.51 18.77 -3.40
C ILE A 497 34.02 19.28 -4.77
N PRO A 498 35.02 20.18 -4.80
CA PRO A 498 35.49 20.84 -6.04
C PRO A 498 35.98 19.89 -7.14
N ASN A 499 36.45 18.70 -6.77
CA ASN A 499 36.92 17.68 -7.72
C ASN A 499 35.79 16.76 -8.22
N THR A 500 34.53 17.15 -8.08
CA THR A 500 33.38 16.39 -8.61
C THR A 500 33.50 16.28 -10.13
N MET A 501 33.46 15.05 -10.63
CA MET A 501 33.43 14.79 -12.07
C MET A 501 32.01 14.66 -12.58
N CYS A 502 31.73 15.41 -13.64
CA CYS A 502 30.46 15.43 -14.34
C CYS A 502 30.62 14.84 -15.74
N THR A 503 29.73 13.93 -16.12
CA THR A 503 29.69 13.35 -17.48
C THR A 503 28.27 13.28 -18.00
N THR A 504 28.08 13.56 -19.28
CA THR A 504 26.81 13.27 -19.96
C THR A 504 27.02 12.34 -21.14
N GLU A 505 26.04 11.49 -21.43
CA GLU A 505 26.12 10.52 -22.53
C GLU A 505 26.13 11.22 -23.91
N ASP A 506 25.47 12.38 -24.02
CA ASP A 506 25.44 13.19 -25.23
C ASP A 506 26.66 14.12 -25.39
N GLY A 507 27.37 14.42 -24.30
CA GLY A 507 28.51 15.34 -24.25
C GLY A 507 28.14 16.81 -23.99
N SER A 508 26.88 17.11 -23.66
CA SER A 508 26.43 18.46 -23.25
C SER A 508 27.21 19.04 -22.07
N ILE A 509 27.56 18.23 -21.06
CA ILE A 509 28.39 18.65 -19.92
C ILE A 509 29.53 17.66 -19.68
N GLY A 510 30.74 18.19 -19.50
CA GLY A 510 31.93 17.41 -19.17
C GLY A 510 32.35 16.48 -20.31
N LYS A 511 32.68 15.22 -19.97
CA LYS A 511 33.13 14.22 -20.95
C LYS A 511 31.91 13.48 -21.52
N LYS A 512 31.89 13.31 -22.85
CA LYS A 512 30.91 12.46 -23.54
C LYS A 512 31.16 10.98 -23.26
N CYS A 513 30.56 10.46 -22.20
CA CYS A 513 30.68 9.06 -21.79
C CYS A 513 29.62 8.70 -20.74
N VAL A 514 29.57 7.42 -20.38
CA VAL A 514 28.84 6.98 -19.18
C VAL A 514 29.71 7.17 -17.94
N VAL A 515 29.10 7.41 -16.77
CA VAL A 515 29.83 7.68 -15.51
C VAL A 515 30.74 6.53 -15.06
N THR A 516 30.52 5.30 -15.54
CA THR A 516 31.39 4.16 -15.23
C THR A 516 32.80 4.29 -15.82
N ASP A 517 32.96 5.09 -16.88
CA ASP A 517 34.25 5.32 -17.53
C ASP A 517 35.20 6.14 -16.66
N PRO A 518 34.85 7.34 -16.15
CA PRO A 518 35.70 8.06 -15.21
C PRO A 518 35.89 7.32 -13.88
N VAL A 519 34.91 6.53 -13.42
CA VAL A 519 35.07 5.69 -12.22
C VAL A 519 36.23 4.70 -12.39
N LYS A 520 36.34 4.06 -13.57
CA LYS A 520 37.48 3.18 -13.87
C LYS A 520 38.81 3.95 -13.89
N GLU A 521 38.82 5.17 -14.42
CA GLU A 521 40.02 6.01 -14.41
C GLU A 521 40.45 6.40 -12.99
N LEU A 522 39.50 6.69 -12.09
CA LEU A 522 39.78 7.03 -10.70
C LEU A 522 40.37 5.87 -9.91
N ILE A 523 39.73 4.70 -10.00
CA ILE A 523 40.17 3.51 -9.27
C ILE A 523 41.60 3.11 -9.67
N ASN A 524 42.03 3.42 -10.90
CA ASN A 524 43.41 3.18 -11.34
C ASN A 524 44.42 4.22 -10.83
N LYS A 525 43.96 5.41 -10.44
CA LYS A 525 44.82 6.54 -10.01
C LYS A 525 44.90 6.68 -8.51
N GLU A 526 43.85 6.27 -7.80
CA GLU A 526 43.65 6.53 -6.38
C GLU A 526 43.15 5.28 -5.66
N ASN A 527 43.43 5.18 -4.35
CA ASN A 527 42.96 4.08 -3.53
C ASN A 527 41.68 4.48 -2.80
N PHE A 528 40.65 3.65 -2.90
CA PHE A 528 39.37 3.83 -2.21
C PHE A 528 39.11 2.67 -1.26
N ASP A 529 38.59 2.99 -0.08
CA ASP A 529 38.17 1.99 0.90
C ASP A 529 36.71 1.55 0.62
N LEU A 530 35.90 2.50 0.15
CA LEU A 530 34.46 2.32 -0.04
C LEU A 530 33.97 3.07 -1.28
N ILE A 531 33.15 2.40 -2.08
CA ILE A 531 32.32 2.99 -3.12
C ILE A 531 30.87 3.02 -2.64
N VAL A 532 30.23 4.19 -2.71
CA VAL A 532 28.79 4.33 -2.48
C VAL A 532 28.11 4.72 -3.78
N THR A 533 27.09 3.98 -4.20
CA THR A 533 26.44 4.23 -5.50
C THR A 533 24.91 4.18 -5.45
N CYS A 534 24.29 5.01 -6.29
CA CYS A 534 22.86 4.99 -6.54
C CYS A 534 22.58 5.50 -7.97
N GLY A 535 21.67 4.85 -8.69
CA GLY A 535 21.31 5.20 -10.06
C GLY A 535 20.70 4.04 -10.81
N PRO A 536 20.72 4.03 -12.16
CA PRO A 536 20.29 2.89 -12.94
C PRO A 536 21.01 1.61 -12.51
N GLU A 537 20.29 0.50 -12.33
CA GLU A 537 20.92 -0.73 -11.85
C GLU A 537 21.99 -1.28 -12.78
N ALA A 538 21.85 -1.10 -14.08
CA ALA A 538 22.88 -1.46 -15.04
C ALA A 538 24.20 -0.69 -14.78
N MET A 539 24.13 0.56 -14.34
CA MET A 539 25.29 1.33 -13.91
C MET A 539 25.84 0.78 -12.59
N MET A 540 24.99 0.59 -11.57
CA MET A 540 25.44 0.08 -10.28
C MET A 540 26.10 -1.30 -10.38
N LYS A 541 25.61 -2.16 -11.28
CA LYS A 541 26.22 -3.47 -11.55
C LYS A 541 27.63 -3.34 -12.13
N LYS A 542 27.85 -2.43 -13.09
CA LYS A 542 29.20 -2.15 -13.61
C LYS A 542 30.14 -1.59 -12.54
N VAL A 543 29.63 -0.71 -11.67
CA VAL A 543 30.41 -0.18 -10.54
C VAL A 543 30.78 -1.29 -9.55
N LEU A 544 29.86 -2.22 -9.25
CA LEU A 544 30.13 -3.41 -8.44
C LEU A 544 31.25 -4.26 -9.06
N GLU A 545 31.19 -4.55 -10.37
CA GLU A 545 32.22 -5.32 -11.07
C GLU A 545 33.60 -4.64 -11.00
N LEU A 546 33.65 -3.31 -11.13
CA LEU A 546 34.88 -2.53 -10.97
C LEU A 546 35.42 -2.56 -9.53
N ALA A 547 34.53 -2.44 -8.53
CA ALA A 547 34.89 -2.49 -7.12
C ALA A 547 35.48 -3.86 -6.75
N ASP A 548 34.80 -4.93 -7.17
CA ASP A 548 35.22 -6.32 -6.92
C ASP A 548 36.57 -6.63 -7.55
N ALA A 549 36.80 -6.19 -8.79
CA ALA A 549 38.07 -6.41 -9.49
C ALA A 549 39.27 -5.73 -8.80
N ASN A 550 39.00 -4.71 -7.96
CA ASN A 550 40.01 -3.94 -7.25
C ASN A 550 39.95 -4.14 -5.72
N ASN A 551 39.15 -5.10 -5.23
CA ASN A 551 38.94 -5.38 -3.80
C ASN A 551 38.50 -4.15 -2.98
N ILE A 552 37.62 -3.32 -3.53
CA ILE A 552 37.05 -2.14 -2.88
C ILE A 552 35.68 -2.50 -2.32
N GLU A 553 35.37 -2.12 -1.08
CA GLU A 553 34.02 -2.32 -0.53
C GLU A 553 33.01 -1.47 -1.30
N ILE A 554 31.78 -1.97 -1.44
CA ILE A 554 30.72 -1.22 -2.13
C ILE A 554 29.38 -1.36 -1.42
N GLN A 555 28.67 -0.24 -1.36
CA GLN A 555 27.27 -0.15 -0.96
C GLN A 555 26.43 0.50 -2.06
N ALA A 556 25.33 -0.14 -2.45
CA ALA A 556 24.41 0.40 -3.44
C ALA A 556 23.01 0.61 -2.85
N SER A 557 22.40 1.76 -3.12
CA SER A 557 21.00 2.02 -2.77
C SER A 557 20.08 1.63 -3.91
N LEU A 558 19.25 0.61 -3.68
CA LEU A 558 18.32 0.05 -4.66
C LEU A 558 16.93 0.67 -4.56
N GLU A 559 16.26 0.79 -5.71
CA GLU A 559 14.88 1.26 -5.77
C GLU A 559 13.92 0.17 -6.28
N ARG A 560 12.79 -0.03 -5.59
CA ARG A 560 11.74 -1.00 -5.95
C ARG A 560 10.36 -0.41 -5.67
N LYS A 561 9.28 -1.17 -5.95
CA LYS A 561 7.90 -0.83 -5.56
C LYS A 561 7.72 -0.92 -4.04
N MET A 562 8.31 -0.01 -3.27
CA MET A 562 8.36 0.03 -1.80
C MET A 562 7.05 0.51 -1.14
N LYS A 563 5.91 -0.03 -1.58
CA LYS A 563 4.56 0.46 -1.27
C LYS A 563 4.26 0.62 0.23
N CYS A 564 4.64 -0.34 1.06
CA CYS A 564 4.28 -0.32 2.48
C CYS A 564 5.32 0.36 3.39
N GLY A 565 6.59 0.45 2.98
CA GLY A 565 7.69 0.94 3.84
C GLY A 565 8.07 0.04 5.03
N LEU A 566 7.38 -1.09 5.22
CA LEU A 566 7.41 -1.88 6.48
C LEU A 566 7.81 -3.35 6.29
N GLY A 567 8.05 -3.79 5.05
CA GLY A 567 8.42 -5.18 4.74
C GLY A 567 7.28 -6.19 4.90
N LEU A 568 6.04 -5.81 4.57
CA LEU A 568 4.86 -6.65 4.84
C LEU A 568 4.07 -7.06 3.60
N CYS A 569 3.98 -6.18 2.60
CA CYS A 569 3.19 -6.49 1.42
C CYS A 569 3.92 -7.39 0.41
N GLY A 570 5.25 -7.52 0.48
CA GLY A 570 6.03 -8.31 -0.49
C GLY A 570 6.10 -7.69 -1.89
N SER A 571 5.75 -6.43 -2.11
CA SER A 571 5.85 -5.82 -3.45
C SER A 571 7.28 -5.47 -3.86
N CYS A 572 8.15 -5.25 -2.88
CA CYS A 572 9.57 -4.88 -3.08
C CYS A 572 10.52 -6.01 -2.72
N CYS A 573 10.05 -7.25 -2.61
CA CYS A 573 10.92 -8.35 -2.25
C CYS A 573 11.85 -8.76 -3.40
N ILE A 574 13.05 -9.19 -3.01
CA ILE A 574 14.17 -9.58 -3.87
C ILE A 574 14.91 -10.78 -3.26
N GLY A 575 15.98 -11.22 -3.92
CA GLY A 575 16.77 -12.40 -3.53
C GLY A 575 16.25 -13.70 -4.16
N LYS A 576 17.05 -14.77 -4.07
CA LYS A 576 16.73 -16.08 -4.67
C LYS A 576 15.41 -16.66 -4.16
N ASN A 577 15.14 -16.48 -2.86
CA ASN A 577 13.95 -16.98 -2.19
C ASN A 577 12.87 -15.89 -2.01
N ASN A 578 13.07 -14.71 -2.60
CA ASN A 578 12.11 -13.60 -2.53
C ASN A 578 11.78 -13.14 -1.10
N ASN A 579 12.70 -13.31 -0.16
CA ASN A 579 12.50 -13.13 1.28
C ASN A 579 13.15 -11.85 1.84
N ILE A 580 13.83 -11.06 1.00
CA ILE A 580 14.48 -9.79 1.40
C ILE A 580 13.64 -8.64 0.87
N THR A 581 13.22 -7.72 1.73
CA THR A 581 12.38 -6.57 1.37
C THR A 581 13.20 -5.29 1.27
N VAL A 582 13.24 -4.67 0.10
CA VAL A 582 14.03 -3.43 -0.09
C VAL A 582 13.57 -2.29 0.84
N CYS A 583 12.28 -2.21 1.16
CA CYS A 583 11.74 -1.12 1.99
C CYS A 583 12.09 -1.20 3.49
N LYS A 584 12.51 -2.37 3.99
CA LYS A 584 12.82 -2.61 5.42
C LYS A 584 14.25 -3.08 5.62
N ASP A 585 14.69 -4.07 4.84
CA ASP A 585 16.03 -4.64 4.92
C ASP A 585 17.05 -3.82 4.12
N GLY A 586 16.58 -3.09 3.11
CA GLY A 586 17.33 -2.08 2.35
C GLY A 586 16.91 -0.65 2.69
N PRO A 587 17.11 0.33 1.79
CA PRO A 587 17.47 0.17 0.38
C PRO A 587 18.97 -0.03 0.14
N VAL A 588 19.82 0.16 1.14
CA VAL A 588 21.28 0.02 1.01
C VAL A 588 21.70 -1.44 1.18
N PHE A 589 22.45 -1.97 0.22
CA PHE A 589 22.98 -3.33 0.22
C PHE A 589 24.46 -3.37 -0.11
N ASN A 590 25.19 -4.34 0.47
CA ASN A 590 26.62 -4.55 0.22
C ASN A 590 26.91 -5.47 -0.99
N SER A 591 28.18 -5.61 -1.35
CA SER A 591 28.65 -6.45 -2.46
C SER A 591 28.07 -7.89 -2.45
N ASP A 592 28.18 -8.60 -1.33
CA ASP A 592 27.73 -10.00 -1.22
C ASP A 592 26.22 -10.14 -1.40
N GLN A 593 25.45 -9.22 -0.81
CA GLN A 593 24.00 -9.16 -0.99
C GLN A 593 23.65 -8.90 -2.45
N LEU A 594 24.27 -7.89 -3.09
CA LEU A 594 23.98 -7.53 -4.48
C LEU A 594 24.26 -8.68 -5.46
N LYS A 595 25.37 -9.39 -5.29
CA LYS A 595 25.72 -10.58 -6.09
C LYS A 595 24.72 -11.72 -5.92
N SER A 596 24.07 -11.80 -4.75
CA SER A 596 23.09 -12.84 -4.47
C SER A 596 21.73 -12.59 -5.15
N PHE A 597 21.47 -11.38 -5.65
CA PHE A 597 20.16 -10.97 -6.18
C PHE A 597 20.03 -11.27 -7.68
N PRO A 598 19.18 -12.22 -8.10
CA PRO A 598 19.16 -12.71 -9.50
C PRO A 598 18.84 -11.67 -10.57
N LYS A 599 18.08 -10.62 -10.21
CA LYS A 599 17.63 -9.56 -11.13
C LYS A 599 18.41 -8.25 -10.98
N PHE A 600 19.46 -8.22 -10.17
CA PHE A 600 20.27 -7.01 -10.00
C PHE A 600 20.98 -6.66 -11.31
N GLY A 601 20.80 -5.42 -11.77
CA GLY A 601 21.35 -4.93 -13.04
C GLY A 601 20.42 -5.08 -14.26
N THR A 602 19.31 -5.83 -14.15
CA THR A 602 18.36 -6.06 -15.25
C THR A 602 16.93 -5.65 -14.92
N TYR A 603 16.69 -5.20 -13.68
CA TYR A 603 15.38 -4.71 -13.27
C TYR A 603 15.01 -3.42 -14.01
N SER A 604 13.80 -3.39 -14.56
CA SER A 604 13.13 -2.20 -15.08
C SER A 604 11.80 -2.04 -14.37
N LYS A 605 11.45 -0.79 -14.02
CA LYS A 605 10.23 -0.46 -13.27
C LYS A 605 8.95 -0.58 -14.10
#